data_AF-A0A961HTN5-F1
#
_entry.id   AF-A0A961HTN5-F1
#
_cell.length_a   1.000
_cell.length_b   1.000
_cell.length_c   1.000
_cell.angle_alpha   90.00
_cell.angle_beta   90.00
_cell.angle_gamma   90.00
#
_symmetry.space_group_name_H-M   'P 1'
#
loop_
_entity.id
_entity.type
_entity.pdbx_description
1 polymer ?
#
loop_
_entity_poly.entity_id
_entity_poly.type
_entity_poly.pdbx_seq_one_letter_code
_entity_poly.pdbx_strand_id
1 'polypeptide(L)'
;MCEILLKVMLSDAERETGAGGDQLVPEDRAVIEDWLQSLRMEGPECRRIASLMNQPIDRIQAGMYRSELKAALISRENRERVQRILDRILGRRNTVYSLEAKLYQEVQNLMEDRSGIERLVQKANVPTASVMESAPGES
;
A
#
# COMPACT_ATOMS: atom_id res chain seq x y z
N MET A 1 4.70 6.55 -3.34
CA MET A 1 5.10 5.76 -2.15
C MET A 1 4.35 6.17 -0.90
N CYS A 2 4.46 7.42 -0.42
CA CYS A 2 3.73 7.88 0.76
C CYS A 2 2.20 7.71 0.61
N GLU A 3 1.66 8.08 -0.56
CA GLU A 3 0.23 7.90 -0.87
C GLU A 3 -0.22 6.43 -0.77
N ILE A 4 0.59 5.47 -1.25
CA ILE A 4 0.26 4.03 -1.21
C ILE A 4 0.19 3.52 0.23
N LEU A 5 1.17 3.91 1.07
CA LEU A 5 1.19 3.52 2.47
C LEU A 5 -0.02 4.08 3.23
N LEU A 6 -0.40 5.33 2.97
CA LEU A 6 -1.58 5.95 3.58
C LEU A 6 -2.89 5.33 3.10
N LYS A 7 -2.99 4.93 1.83
CA LYS A 7 -4.14 4.20 1.30
C LYS A 7 -4.34 2.83 1.97
N VAL A 8 -3.25 2.09 2.17
CA VAL A 8 -3.31 0.80 2.88
C VAL A 8 -3.72 1.04 4.34
N MET A 9 -3.14 2.03 4.99
CA MET A 9 -3.49 2.39 6.37
C MET A 9 -4.96 2.79 6.51
N LEU A 10 -5.48 3.62 5.60
CA LEU A 10 -6.90 3.96 5.54
C LEU A 10 -7.79 2.71 5.41
N SER A 11 -7.39 1.76 4.56
CA SER A 11 -8.15 0.51 4.38
C SER A 11 -8.13 -0.43 5.60
N ASP A 12 -7.13 -0.29 6.47
CA ASP A 12 -7.03 -1.04 7.72
C ASP A 12 -7.80 -0.37 8.87
N ALA A 13 -7.98 0.95 8.80
CA ALA A 13 -8.72 1.73 9.77
C ALA A 13 -10.24 1.55 9.64
N GLU A 14 -10.75 1.28 8.44
CA GLU A 14 -12.20 1.13 8.19
C GLU A 14 -12.78 -0.25 8.54
N ARG A 15 -12.16 -1.00 9.47
CA ARG A 15 -12.68 -2.31 9.89
C ARG A 15 -13.10 -2.36 11.36
N GLU A 16 -14.33 -2.85 11.53
CA GLU A 16 -15.04 -3.28 12.76
C GLU A 16 -15.96 -2.28 13.49
N THR A 17 -16.59 -1.34 12.79
CA THR A 17 -17.89 -0.81 13.28
C THR A 17 -19.01 -1.67 12.72
N GLY A 18 -19.40 -2.72 13.45
CA GLY A 18 -20.47 -3.67 13.09
C GLY A 18 -21.88 -3.08 12.90
N ALA A 19 -22.01 -1.76 12.72
CA ALA A 19 -23.26 -1.05 12.55
C ALA A 19 -23.13 0.00 11.44
N GLY A 20 -23.20 -0.44 10.17
CA GLY A 20 -23.77 0.34 9.06
C GLY A 20 -23.26 1.76 8.84
N GLY A 21 -21.99 2.02 9.12
CA GLY A 21 -21.35 3.32 8.92
C GLY A 21 -19.85 3.15 8.93
N ASP A 22 -19.29 2.82 7.77
CA ASP A 22 -17.85 2.81 7.50
C ASP A 22 -17.34 4.25 7.62
N GLN A 23 -17.01 4.66 8.85
CA GLN A 23 -16.46 5.98 9.12
C GLN A 23 -15.18 5.83 9.93
N LEU A 24 -14.11 6.41 9.39
CA LEU A 24 -12.81 6.52 10.03
C LEU A 24 -12.94 7.10 11.44
N VAL A 25 -12.59 6.32 12.46
CA VAL A 25 -12.66 6.75 13.85
C VAL A 25 -11.70 7.92 14.12
N PRO A 26 -12.00 8.82 15.07
CA PRO A 26 -11.17 10.02 15.31
C PRO A 26 -9.70 9.71 15.62
N GLU A 27 -9.43 8.60 16.29
CA GLU A 27 -8.06 8.16 16.64
C GLU A 27 -7.25 7.81 15.39
N ASP A 28 -7.81 6.98 14.50
CA ASP A 28 -7.18 6.60 13.25
C ASP A 28 -7.03 7.79 12.29
N ARG A 29 -8.03 8.69 12.27
CA ARG A 29 -7.95 9.97 11.56
C ARG A 29 -6.74 10.78 12.03
N ALA A 30 -6.56 10.94 13.34
CA ALA A 30 -5.44 11.70 13.88
C ALA A 30 -4.09 11.09 13.51
N VAL A 31 -3.98 9.75 13.49
CA VAL A 31 -2.77 9.06 13.05
C VAL A 31 -2.46 9.38 11.58
N ILE A 32 -3.46 9.32 10.70
CA ILE A 32 -3.28 9.59 9.27
C ILE A 32 -2.95 11.07 9.01
N GLU A 33 -3.59 12.00 9.72
CA GLU A 33 -3.28 13.43 9.66
C GLU A 33 -1.85 13.73 10.11
N ASP A 34 -1.39 13.09 11.18
CA ASP A 34 0.01 13.21 11.60
C ASP A 34 0.97 12.67 10.55
N TRP A 35 0.65 11.54 9.88
CA TRP A 35 1.48 11.03 8.78
C TRP A 35 1.55 12.02 7.62
N LEU A 36 0.44 12.63 7.23
CA LEU A 36 0.42 13.65 6.17
C LEU A 36 1.37 14.82 6.49
N GLN A 37 1.33 15.31 7.74
CA GLN A 37 2.21 16.38 8.22
C GLN A 37 3.68 15.93 8.30
N SER A 38 3.94 14.77 8.92
CA SER A 38 5.27 14.21 9.13
C SER A 38 6.00 13.91 7.82
N LEU A 39 5.27 13.47 6.81
CA LEU A 39 5.76 13.20 5.46
C LEU A 39 5.83 14.46 4.59
N ARG A 40 5.33 15.61 5.07
CA ARG A 40 5.22 16.87 4.31
C ARG A 40 4.53 16.65 2.97
N MET A 41 3.44 15.88 2.98
CA MET A 41 2.67 15.63 1.77
C MET A 41 1.88 16.87 1.41
N GLU A 42 2.03 17.32 0.16
CA GLU A 42 1.35 18.51 -0.36
C GLU A 42 0.76 18.21 -1.75
N GLY A 43 -0.07 19.13 -2.25
CA GLY A 43 -0.57 19.04 -3.62
C GLY A 43 -1.60 17.93 -3.85
N PRO A 44 -1.64 17.33 -5.06
CA PRO A 44 -2.69 16.39 -5.45
C PRO A 44 -2.75 15.11 -4.60
N GLU A 45 -1.61 14.58 -4.17
CA GLU A 45 -1.54 13.36 -3.37
C GLU A 45 -2.18 13.56 -1.99
N CYS A 46 -1.84 14.67 -1.32
CA CYS A 46 -2.45 15.04 -0.04
C CYS A 46 -3.97 15.24 -0.17
N ARG A 47 -4.44 15.88 -1.24
CA ARG A 47 -5.88 16.08 -1.48
C ARG A 47 -6.62 14.76 -1.71
N ARG A 48 -6.01 13.80 -2.39
CA ARG A 48 -6.60 12.47 -2.57
C ARG A 48 -6.73 11.73 -1.25
N ILE A 49 -5.69 11.72 -0.42
CA ILE A 49 -5.76 11.09 0.92
C ILE A 49 -6.82 11.78 1.78
N ALA A 50 -6.86 13.12 1.82
CA ALA A 50 -7.87 13.86 2.56
C ALA A 50 -9.30 13.59 2.06
N SER A 51 -9.49 13.38 0.75
CA SER A 51 -10.78 12.95 0.20
C SER A 51 -11.15 11.54 0.65
N LEU A 52 -10.21 10.60 0.62
CA LEU A 52 -10.43 9.21 1.03
C LEU A 52 -10.75 9.09 2.52
N MET A 53 -10.19 9.95 3.38
CA MET A 53 -10.53 10.00 4.80
C MET A 53 -12.01 10.32 5.08
N ASN A 54 -12.76 10.80 4.08
CA ASN A 54 -14.16 11.18 4.22
C ASN A 54 -15.09 10.28 3.37
N GLN A 55 -14.57 9.19 2.81
CA GLN A 55 -15.29 8.29 1.93
C GLN A 55 -15.06 6.85 2.38
N PRO A 56 -16.10 5.99 2.36
CA PRO A 56 -15.91 4.58 2.64
C PRO A 56 -15.02 3.94 1.56
N ILE A 57 -14.12 3.08 2.00
CA ILE A 57 -13.20 2.26 1.23
C ILE A 57 -13.76 0.85 1.22
N ASP A 58 -14.31 0.47 0.08
CA ASP A 58 -14.85 -0.87 -0.07
C ASP A 58 -13.73 -1.94 -0.10
N ARG A 59 -14.13 -3.21 0.00
CA ARG A 59 -13.19 -4.35 0.01
C ARG A 59 -12.37 -4.47 -1.28
N ILE A 60 -12.91 -4.03 -2.42
CA ILE A 60 -12.24 -4.07 -3.72
C ILE A 60 -11.14 -2.99 -3.72
N GLN A 61 -11.47 -1.77 -3.30
CA GLN A 61 -10.50 -0.67 -3.16
C GLN A 61 -9.37 -1.03 -2.20
N ALA A 62 -9.71 -1.58 -1.03
CA ALA A 62 -8.72 -2.09 -0.08
C ALA A 62 -7.79 -3.14 -0.71
N GLY A 63 -8.34 -4.09 -1.48
CA GLY A 63 -7.57 -5.09 -2.21
C GLY A 63 -6.65 -4.50 -3.28
N MET A 64 -7.10 -3.46 -3.98
CA MET A 64 -6.29 -2.74 -4.97
C MET A 64 -5.11 -2.03 -4.31
N TYR A 65 -5.30 -1.34 -3.19
CA TYR A 65 -4.22 -0.62 -2.49
C TYR A 65 -3.13 -1.57 -1.98
N ARG A 66 -3.51 -2.72 -1.42
CA ARG A 66 -2.55 -3.76 -1.01
C ARG A 66 -1.80 -4.34 -2.21
N SER A 67 -2.48 -4.54 -3.34
CA SER A 67 -1.85 -5.01 -4.57
C SER A 67 -0.85 -3.98 -5.12
N GLU A 68 -1.19 -2.69 -5.06
CA GLU A 68 -0.30 -1.58 -5.44
C GLU A 68 0.94 -1.53 -4.54
N LEU A 69 0.77 -1.70 -3.22
CA LEU A 69 1.89 -1.81 -2.28
C LEU A 69 2.78 -3.01 -2.60
N LYS A 70 2.19 -4.19 -2.80
CA LYS A 70 2.92 -5.41 -3.18
C LYS A 70 3.72 -5.22 -4.47
N ALA A 71 3.10 -4.62 -5.49
CA ALA A 71 3.76 -4.30 -6.75
C ALA A 71 4.90 -3.29 -6.57
N ALA A 72 4.70 -2.24 -5.77
CA ALA A 72 5.73 -1.26 -5.49
C ALA A 72 6.94 -1.89 -4.80
N LEU A 73 6.72 -2.81 -3.85
CA LEU A 73 7.76 -3.52 -3.10
C LEU A 73 8.56 -4.54 -3.94
N ILE A 74 8.18 -4.78 -5.19
CA ILE A 74 8.98 -5.59 -6.13
C ILE A 74 10.37 -4.96 -6.36
N SER A 75 10.42 -3.62 -6.50
CA SER A 75 11.67 -2.90 -6.70
C SER A 75 12.44 -2.76 -5.39
N ARG A 76 13.74 -3.07 -5.42
CA ARG A 76 14.65 -2.86 -4.27
C ARG A 76 14.68 -1.40 -3.83
N GLU A 77 14.73 -0.47 -4.78
CA GLU A 77 14.72 0.98 -4.50
C GLU A 77 13.47 1.38 -3.73
N ASN A 78 12.31 0.85 -4.13
CA ASN A 78 11.05 1.12 -3.44
C ASN A 78 11.02 0.49 -2.05
N ARG A 79 11.58 -0.71 -1.85
CA ARG A 79 11.71 -1.31 -0.51
C ARG A 79 12.54 -0.43 0.41
N GLU A 80 13.71 0.02 -0.05
CA GLU A 80 14.57 0.93 0.71
C GLU A 80 13.89 2.28 0.97
N ARG A 81 13.08 2.78 0.03
CA ARG A 81 12.29 3.99 0.20
C ARG A 81 11.18 3.82 1.24
N VAL A 82 10.47 2.70 1.23
CA VAL A 82 9.45 2.38 2.24
C VAL A 82 10.10 2.25 3.61
N GLN A 83 11.20 1.50 3.74
CA GLN A 83 11.90 1.35 5.01
C GLN A 83 12.32 2.71 5.58
N ARG A 84 12.90 3.59 4.77
CA ARG A 84 13.26 4.96 5.21
C ARG A 84 12.05 5.79 5.66
N ILE A 85 10.90 5.64 5.03
CA ILE A 85 9.66 6.31 5.43
C ILE A 85 9.23 5.81 6.80
N LEU A 86 9.18 4.49 6.97
CA LEU A 86 8.78 3.83 8.22
C LEU A 86 9.71 4.20 9.37
N ASP A 87 11.03 4.13 9.17
CA ASP A 87 12.04 4.50 10.16
C ASP A 87 11.95 5.97 10.55
N ARG A 88 11.69 6.86 9.58
CA ARG A 88 11.52 8.30 9.86
C ARG A 88 10.30 8.58 10.73
N ILE A 89 9.19 7.87 10.49
CA ILE A 89 7.97 8.04 11.29
C ILE A 89 8.18 7.45 12.69
N LEU A 90 8.69 6.23 12.79
CA LEU A 90 8.97 5.57 14.07
C LEU A 90 9.98 6.35 14.92
N GLY A 91 11.07 6.81 14.30
CA GLY A 91 12.13 7.55 15.00
C GLY A 91 11.71 8.93 15.51
N ARG A 92 10.54 9.44 15.11
CA ARG A 92 9.97 10.71 15.60
C ARG A 92 8.93 10.50 16.70
N ARG A 93 8.56 9.25 16.98
CA ARG A 93 7.41 8.92 17.83
C ARG A 93 7.85 8.23 19.11
N ASN A 94 7.26 8.67 20.22
CA ASN A 94 7.40 8.01 21.53
C ASN A 94 6.36 6.88 21.73
N THR A 95 5.31 6.88 20.92
CA THR A 95 4.21 5.91 20.98
C THR A 95 3.87 5.45 19.56
N VAL A 96 3.78 4.13 19.36
CA VAL A 96 3.33 3.53 18.10
C VAL A 96 1.85 3.19 18.25
N TYR A 97 1.01 3.72 17.36
CA TYR A 97 -0.42 3.43 17.38
C TYR A 97 -0.71 2.07 16.73
N SER A 98 -1.83 1.44 17.13
CA SER A 98 -2.24 0.12 16.63
C SER A 98 -2.34 0.08 15.10
N LEU A 99 -2.86 1.15 14.50
CA LEU A 99 -2.97 1.29 13.06
C LEU A 99 -1.61 1.28 12.35
N GLU A 100 -0.62 1.96 12.94
CA GLU A 100 0.73 1.96 12.40
C GLU A 100 1.37 0.58 12.56
N ALA A 101 1.21 -0.05 13.73
CA ALA A 101 1.71 -1.41 14.00
C ALA A 101 1.19 -2.43 12.95
N LYS A 102 -0.09 -2.34 12.58
CA LYS A 102 -0.69 -3.15 11.51
C LYS A 102 0.02 -2.91 10.17
N LEU A 103 0.20 -1.65 9.77
CA LEU A 103 0.89 -1.29 8.54
C LEU A 103 2.35 -1.77 8.54
N TYR A 104 3.07 -1.59 9.65
CA TYR A 104 4.45 -2.07 9.79
C TYR A 104 4.53 -3.59 9.62
N GLN A 105 3.65 -4.33 10.30
CA GLN A 105 3.60 -5.78 10.18
C GLN A 105 3.28 -6.22 8.75
N GLU A 106 2.32 -5.58 8.08
CA GLU A 106 1.97 -5.89 6.69
C GLU A 106 3.16 -5.64 5.76
N VAL A 107 3.85 -4.50 5.89
CA VAL A 107 5.02 -4.19 5.06
C VAL A 107 6.15 -5.20 5.30
N GLN A 108 6.44 -5.55 6.56
CA GLN A 108 7.47 -6.55 6.87
C GLN A 108 7.12 -7.92 6.27
N ASN A 109 5.88 -8.38 6.46
CA ASN A 109 5.42 -9.64 5.86
C ASN A 109 5.57 -9.64 4.33
N LEU A 110 5.25 -8.53 3.67
CA LEU A 110 5.40 -8.40 2.22
C LEU A 110 6.88 -8.39 1.81
N MET A 111 7.77 -7.77 2.57
CA MET A 111 9.21 -7.78 2.29
C MET A 111 9.86 -9.14 2.54
N GLU A 112 9.37 -9.89 3.53
CA GLU A 112 9.81 -11.26 3.86
C GLU A 112 9.29 -12.31 2.88
N ASP A 113 8.11 -12.10 2.24
CA ASP A 113 7.61 -12.89 1.09
C ASP A 113 8.41 -12.58 -0.20
N ARG A 114 9.74 -12.59 -0.07
CA ARG A 114 10.70 -12.36 -1.15
C ARG A 114 10.50 -13.34 -2.29
N SER A 115 10.12 -14.59 -2.00
CA SER A 115 9.86 -15.62 -3.02
C SER A 115 8.59 -15.37 -3.84
N GLY A 116 7.50 -14.90 -3.22
CA GLY A 116 6.30 -14.47 -3.94
C GLY A 116 6.55 -13.22 -4.79
N ILE A 117 7.36 -12.29 -4.30
CA ILE A 117 7.80 -11.10 -5.04
C ILE A 117 8.70 -11.48 -6.23
N GLU A 118 9.69 -12.34 -6.05
CA GLU A 118 10.60 -12.78 -7.12
C GLU A 118 9.85 -13.52 -8.24
N ARG A 119 8.79 -14.29 -7.91
CA ARG A 119 7.90 -14.87 -8.93
C ARG A 119 7.14 -13.82 -9.73
N LEU A 120 6.70 -12.73 -9.10
CA LEU A 120 6.05 -11.62 -9.79
C LEU A 120 7.05 -10.85 -10.68
N VAL A 121 8.30 -10.67 -10.23
CA VAL A 121 9.40 -10.14 -11.07
C VAL A 121 9.56 -11.00 -12.32
N GLN A 122 9.70 -12.31 -12.15
CA GLN A 122 9.89 -13.22 -13.28
C GLN A 122 8.70 -13.15 -14.23
N LYS A 123 7.46 -13.14 -13.73
CA LYS A 123 6.26 -13.06 -14.57
C LYS A 123 6.12 -11.71 -15.29
N ALA A 124 6.53 -10.61 -14.66
CA ALA A 124 6.52 -9.27 -15.26
C ALA A 124 7.68 -9.03 -16.23
N ASN A 125 8.78 -9.77 -16.08
CA ASN A 125 10.00 -9.63 -16.87
C ASN A 125 10.14 -10.69 -17.96
N VAL A 126 9.18 -11.60 -18.09
CA VAL A 126 9.02 -12.42 -19.31
C VAL A 126 8.59 -11.45 -20.41
N PRO A 127 9.41 -11.22 -21.44
CA PRO A 127 8.95 -10.50 -22.62
C PRO A 127 7.76 -11.29 -23.17
N THR A 128 6.69 -10.59 -23.54
CA THR A 128 5.58 -11.13 -24.33
C THR A 128 6.07 -11.50 -25.74
N ALA A 129 7.06 -12.37 -25.83
CA ALA A 129 7.71 -12.81 -27.06
C ALA A 129 7.62 -14.32 -27.11
N SER A 130 6.49 -14.79 -27.66
CA SER A 130 6.33 -16.00 -28.49
C SER A 130 4.91 -16.54 -28.34
N VAL A 131 3.94 -15.78 -28.85
CA VAL A 131 2.92 -16.42 -29.68
C VAL A 131 3.48 -16.34 -31.11
N MET A 132 4.47 -17.19 -31.41
CA MET A 132 4.70 -17.58 -32.79
C MET A 132 3.66 -18.66 -33.05
N GLU A 133 2.55 -18.22 -33.61
CA GLU A 133 1.57 -19.06 -34.26
C GLU A 133 2.29 -19.79 -35.40
N SER A 134 2.65 -21.06 -35.16
CA SER A 134 3.02 -21.98 -36.22
C SER A 134 1.76 -22.21 -37.06
N ALA A 135 1.59 -21.42 -38.11
CA ALA A 135 0.65 -21.75 -39.17
C ALA A 135 1.13 -23.06 -39.83
N PRO A 136 0.32 -24.14 -39.86
CA PRO A 136 0.67 -25.32 -40.62
C PRO A 136 0.59 -24.96 -42.10
N GLY A 137 1.71 -25.10 -42.81
CA GLY A 137 1.71 -25.06 -44.28
C GLY A 137 0.89 -26.23 -44.79
N GLU A 138 -0.26 -25.93 -45.39
CA GLU A 138 -1.00 -26.87 -46.21
C GLU A 138 -0.34 -26.95 -47.59
N SER A 139 0.02 -28.19 -47.93
CA SER A 139 0.15 -28.87 -49.23
C SER A 139 0.46 -28.08 -50.50
#